data_AF-A0A182NLQ3-F1
#
_entry.id   AF-A0A182NLQ3-F1
#
_cell.length_a   1.000
_cell.length_b   1.000
_cell.length_c   1.000
_cell.angle_alpha   90.00
_cell.angle_beta   90.00
_cell.angle_gamma   90.00
#
_symmetry.space_group_name_H-M   'P 1'
#
loop_
_entity.id
_entity.type
_entity.pdbx_description
1 polymer ?
#
loop_
_entity_poly.entity_id
_entity_poly.type
_entity_poly.pdbx_seq_one_letter_code
_entity_poly.pdbx_strand_id
1 'polypeptide(L)'
;MAINPEKEEYELQHYNFSSEELVAQNVQMVQSLLNKSLSVFTDQLILKQQIPEASAERLRASCTKTAIAMYNDCQPAMNKLNELYRQTFSIPENVLLPTDLLQARGYTEELVSTLTQEVQSAKDAVMQGAVFLESLEAEMEVHRALVPSYDAEEEVVEMLKHFQEEEIDPDDVSDLVKRLEIAGVIADSSGPGATRLRNFINTSTPMKQAALAGNARSMTGVTPLYSANGPSCRISSRNTSRIPFGYVPSGAVCSRDFSTSAGIPIAQFAMPAIPPAKIVPSNPIEASCFFSPAFGARARWMYSYVRKYMPEAGTSRNNVANAPL
;
A
#
# COMPACT_ATOMS: atom_id res chain seq x y z
N MET A 1 -47.16 -22.70 4.54
CA MET A 1 -46.75 -21.30 4.33
C MET A 1 -46.02 -21.27 3.01
N ALA A 2 -46.49 -20.45 2.05
CA ALA A 2 -45.75 -20.27 0.81
C ALA A 2 -44.46 -19.51 1.15
N ILE A 3 -43.31 -20.05 0.75
CA ILE A 3 -42.02 -19.38 0.89
C ILE A 3 -42.03 -18.20 -0.10
N ASN A 4 -41.77 -16.99 0.39
CA ASN A 4 -41.60 -15.84 -0.49
C ASN A 4 -40.15 -15.87 -1.04
N PRO A 5 -39.94 -16.18 -2.33
CA PRO A 5 -38.60 -16.35 -2.88
C PRO A 5 -37.77 -15.07 -2.83
N GLU A 6 -38.40 -13.89 -2.94
CA GLU A 6 -37.70 -12.59 -2.88
C GLU A 6 -37.10 -12.35 -1.49
N LYS A 7 -37.82 -12.79 -0.45
CA LYS A 7 -37.37 -12.66 0.93
C LYS A 7 -36.19 -13.59 1.22
N GLU A 8 -36.23 -14.80 0.69
CA GLU A 8 -35.13 -15.76 0.82
C GLU A 8 -33.87 -15.26 0.10
N GLU A 9 -34.02 -14.67 -1.09
CA GLU A 9 -32.90 -14.04 -1.80
C GLU A 9 -32.28 -12.91 -0.98
N TYR A 10 -33.09 -12.10 -0.32
CA TYR A 10 -32.62 -11.01 0.54
C TYR A 10 -31.85 -11.52 1.78
N GLU A 11 -32.35 -12.58 2.41
CA GLU A 11 -31.67 -13.28 3.50
C GLU A 11 -30.32 -13.86 3.00
N LEU A 12 -30.32 -14.44 1.79
CA LEU A 12 -29.12 -15.01 1.18
C LEU A 12 -28.07 -13.94 0.87
N GLN A 13 -28.46 -12.78 0.37
CA GLN A 13 -27.55 -11.66 0.12
C GLN A 13 -26.89 -11.15 1.41
N HIS A 14 -27.61 -11.14 2.53
CA HIS A 14 -27.07 -10.66 3.81
C HIS A 14 -26.21 -11.69 4.54
N TYR A 15 -26.71 -12.93 4.66
CA TYR A 15 -26.10 -13.97 5.50
C TYR A 15 -25.25 -14.98 4.71
N ASN A 16 -25.41 -15.06 3.39
CA ASN A 16 -24.86 -16.11 2.51
C ASN A 16 -25.37 -17.54 2.81
N PHE A 17 -26.47 -17.66 3.55
CA PHE A 17 -27.22 -18.90 3.76
C PHE A 17 -28.70 -18.56 3.94
N SER A 18 -29.60 -19.50 3.64
CA SER A 18 -31.02 -19.33 3.95
C SER A 18 -31.39 -19.92 5.31
N SER A 19 -32.43 -19.37 5.94
CA SER A 19 -32.96 -19.88 7.20
C SER A 19 -33.46 -21.33 7.07
N GLU A 20 -33.97 -21.71 5.89
CA GLU A 20 -34.36 -23.09 5.58
C GLU A 20 -33.16 -24.03 5.45
N GLU A 21 -32.03 -23.56 4.92
CA GLU A 21 -30.79 -24.34 4.88
C GLU A 21 -30.31 -24.69 6.29
N LEU A 22 -30.31 -23.71 7.21
CA LEU A 22 -29.97 -23.96 8.62
C LEU A 22 -30.92 -24.96 9.28
N VAL A 23 -32.22 -24.87 9.01
CA VAL A 23 -33.21 -25.83 9.50
C VAL A 23 -32.91 -27.24 8.98
N ALA A 24 -32.62 -27.38 7.68
CA ALA A 24 -32.29 -28.66 7.07
C ALA A 24 -31.00 -29.26 7.63
N GLN A 25 -29.94 -28.45 7.76
CA GLN A 25 -28.66 -28.86 8.35
C GLN A 25 -28.84 -29.30 9.82
N ASN A 26 -29.66 -28.57 10.59
CA ASN A 26 -29.95 -28.92 11.97
C ASN A 26 -30.71 -30.26 12.09
N VAL A 27 -31.71 -30.49 11.24
CA VAL A 27 -32.43 -31.76 11.17
C VAL A 27 -31.48 -32.91 10.86
N GLN A 28 -30.63 -32.75 9.85
CA GLN A 28 -29.64 -33.76 9.47
C GLN A 28 -28.64 -34.03 10.59
N MET A 29 -28.17 -32.98 11.27
CA MET A 29 -27.24 -33.08 12.39
C MET A 29 -27.86 -33.89 13.54
N VAL A 30 -29.09 -33.59 13.94
CA VAL A 30 -29.76 -34.32 15.05
C VAL A 30 -29.98 -35.78 14.69
N GLN A 31 -30.45 -36.08 13.47
CA GLN A 31 -30.60 -37.46 13.01
C GLN A 31 -29.26 -38.21 12.99
N SER A 32 -28.18 -37.56 12.54
CA SER A 32 -26.84 -38.14 12.53
C SER A 32 -26.33 -38.44 13.94
N LEU A 33 -26.53 -37.50 14.89
CA LEU A 33 -26.14 -37.67 16.29
C LEU A 33 -26.90 -38.81 16.97
N LEU A 34 -28.22 -38.91 16.75
CA LEU A 34 -29.04 -40.00 17.29
C LEU A 34 -28.57 -41.36 16.75
N ASN A 35 -28.39 -41.47 15.44
CA ASN A 35 -27.90 -42.71 14.80
C ASN A 35 -26.51 -43.11 15.32
N LYS A 36 -25.58 -42.15 15.40
CA LYS A 36 -24.23 -42.40 15.90
C LYS A 36 -24.24 -42.82 17.37
N SER A 37 -25.01 -42.14 18.21
CA SER A 37 -25.11 -42.45 19.64
C SER A 37 -25.72 -43.84 19.88
N LEU A 38 -26.78 -44.20 19.15
CA LEU A 38 -27.41 -45.51 19.26
C LEU A 38 -26.51 -46.62 18.73
N SER A 39 -25.81 -46.39 17.61
CA SER A 39 -24.85 -47.35 17.07
C SER A 39 -23.74 -47.66 18.07
N VAL A 40 -23.10 -46.62 18.63
CA VAL A 40 -22.05 -46.78 19.65
C VAL A 40 -22.57 -47.50 20.90
N PHE A 41 -23.76 -47.12 21.38
CA PHE A 41 -24.37 -47.77 22.53
C PHE A 41 -24.64 -49.26 22.28
N THR A 42 -25.20 -49.59 21.11
CA THR A 42 -25.51 -50.96 20.72
C THR A 42 -24.26 -51.82 20.57
N ASP A 43 -23.22 -51.30 19.94
CA ASP A 43 -21.95 -52.04 19.80
C ASP A 43 -21.30 -52.28 21.17
N GLN A 44 -21.33 -51.29 22.07
CA GLN A 44 -20.87 -51.47 23.45
C GLN A 44 -21.70 -52.49 24.22
N LEU A 45 -23.02 -52.52 24.00
CA LEU A 45 -23.91 -53.49 24.64
C LEU A 45 -23.64 -54.91 24.14
N ILE A 46 -23.46 -55.10 22.82
CA ILE A 46 -23.10 -56.37 22.20
C ILE A 46 -21.80 -56.91 22.78
N LEU A 47 -20.77 -56.04 22.85
CA LEU A 47 -19.46 -56.39 23.39
C LEU A 47 -19.55 -56.84 24.87
N LYS A 48 -20.25 -56.06 25.70
CA LYS A 48 -20.35 -56.33 27.14
C LYS A 48 -21.18 -57.58 27.47
N GLN A 49 -22.24 -57.83 26.70
CA GLN A 49 -23.14 -58.96 26.93
C GLN A 49 -22.74 -60.21 26.14
N GLN A 50 -21.68 -60.13 25.31
CA GLN A 50 -21.21 -61.21 24.44
C GLN A 50 -22.35 -61.80 23.58
N ILE A 51 -23.16 -60.93 22.99
CA ILE A 51 -24.33 -61.33 22.21
C ILE A 51 -23.88 -62.07 20.93
N PRO A 52 -24.45 -63.24 20.59
CA PRO A 52 -24.14 -63.95 19.35
C PRO A 52 -24.38 -63.08 18.10
N GLU A 53 -23.51 -63.21 17.08
CA GLU A 53 -23.51 -62.31 15.91
C GLU A 53 -24.88 -62.22 15.19
N ALA A 54 -25.57 -63.35 15.03
CA ALA A 54 -26.90 -63.38 14.41
C ALA A 54 -27.96 -62.55 15.16
N SER A 55 -27.83 -62.40 16.49
CA SER A 55 -28.70 -61.54 17.29
C SER A 55 -28.19 -60.09 17.32
N ALA A 56 -26.87 -59.90 17.26
CA ALA A 56 -26.25 -58.58 17.15
C ALA A 56 -26.68 -57.85 15.87
N GLU A 57 -26.69 -58.54 14.72
CA GLU A 57 -27.16 -57.96 13.44
C GLU A 57 -28.62 -57.51 13.51
N ARG A 58 -29.50 -58.31 14.12
CA ARG A 58 -30.91 -57.92 14.34
C ARG A 58 -31.03 -56.69 15.22
N LEU A 59 -30.21 -56.59 16.27
CA LEU A 59 -30.19 -55.44 17.17
C LEU A 59 -29.71 -54.18 16.45
N ARG A 60 -28.64 -54.27 15.65
CA ARG A 60 -28.15 -53.17 14.80
C ARG A 60 -29.23 -52.72 13.80
N ALA A 61 -29.94 -53.65 13.15
CA ALA A 61 -31.05 -53.32 12.25
C ALA A 61 -32.23 -52.63 12.97
N SER A 62 -32.47 -52.97 14.24
CA SER A 62 -33.50 -52.34 15.08
C SER A 62 -33.13 -50.91 15.51
N CYS A 63 -31.83 -50.57 15.52
CA CYS A 63 -31.36 -49.25 15.94
C CYS A 63 -31.91 -48.14 15.05
N THR A 64 -31.95 -48.34 13.73
CA THR A 64 -32.48 -47.35 12.79
C THR A 64 -33.94 -47.04 13.07
N LYS A 65 -34.75 -48.06 13.37
CA LYS A 65 -36.17 -47.87 13.74
C LYS A 65 -36.30 -47.10 15.06
N THR A 66 -35.46 -47.42 16.03
CA THR A 66 -35.44 -46.73 17.34
C THR A 66 -34.99 -45.28 17.19
N ALA A 67 -33.98 -45.00 16.36
CA ALA A 67 -33.51 -43.66 16.06
C ALA A 67 -34.61 -42.79 15.44
N ILE A 68 -35.37 -43.36 14.49
CA ILE A 68 -36.52 -42.69 13.87
C ILE A 68 -37.60 -42.40 14.92
N ALA A 69 -37.93 -43.36 15.79
CA ALA A 69 -38.90 -43.14 16.87
C ALA A 69 -38.45 -42.01 17.82
N MET A 70 -37.19 -42.04 18.28
CA MET A 70 -36.62 -41.00 19.14
C MET A 70 -36.62 -39.63 18.46
N TYR A 71 -36.32 -39.58 17.15
CA TYR A 71 -36.38 -38.35 16.37
C TYR A 71 -37.81 -37.80 16.29
N ASN A 72 -38.80 -38.67 16.05
CA ASN A 72 -40.22 -38.28 16.03
C ASN A 72 -40.67 -37.74 17.40
N ASP A 73 -40.19 -38.31 18.50
CA ASP A 73 -40.46 -37.80 19.85
C ASP A 73 -39.84 -36.41 20.08
N CYS A 74 -38.67 -36.15 19.49
CA CYS A 74 -38.03 -34.82 19.52
C CYS A 74 -38.64 -33.80 18.54
N GLN A 75 -39.46 -34.23 17.59
CA GLN A 75 -40.00 -33.38 16.51
C GLN A 75 -40.71 -32.12 17.02
N PRO A 76 -41.53 -32.13 18.10
CA PRO A 76 -42.17 -30.92 18.61
C PRO A 76 -41.17 -29.87 19.09
N ALA A 77 -40.11 -30.29 19.79
CA ALA A 77 -39.05 -29.41 20.26
C ALA A 77 -38.22 -28.87 19.08
N MET A 78 -37.94 -29.73 18.09
CA MET A 78 -37.26 -29.33 16.86
C MET A 78 -38.07 -28.32 16.05
N ASN A 79 -39.38 -28.50 15.93
CA ASN A 79 -40.25 -27.54 15.23
C ASN A 79 -40.21 -26.16 15.91
N LYS A 80 -40.25 -26.12 17.24
CA LYS A 80 -40.11 -24.86 18.00
C LYS A 80 -38.75 -24.20 17.78
N LEU A 81 -37.67 -24.98 17.73
CA LEU A 81 -36.34 -24.47 17.43
C LEU A 81 -36.25 -23.94 15.98
N ASN A 82 -36.84 -24.64 15.02
CA ASN A 82 -36.87 -24.23 13.62
C ASN A 82 -37.69 -22.95 13.44
N GLU A 83 -38.79 -22.79 14.17
CA GLU A 83 -39.54 -21.52 14.24
C GLU A 83 -38.68 -20.38 14.78
N LEU A 84 -37.88 -20.63 15.82
CA LEU A 84 -36.94 -19.62 16.35
C LEU A 84 -35.86 -19.26 15.34
N TYR A 85 -35.33 -20.22 14.58
CA TYR A 85 -34.37 -19.90 13.51
C TYR A 85 -34.99 -19.02 12.43
N ARG A 86 -36.19 -19.38 11.97
CA ARG A 86 -36.94 -18.57 11.00
C ARG A 86 -37.21 -17.17 11.55
N GLN A 87 -37.53 -17.02 12.83
CA GLN A 87 -37.75 -15.70 13.42
C GLN A 87 -36.45 -14.89 13.58
N THR A 88 -35.35 -15.55 13.95
CA THR A 88 -34.08 -14.89 14.29
C THR A 88 -33.33 -14.44 13.04
N PHE A 89 -33.32 -15.26 12.00
CA PHE A 89 -32.58 -14.98 10.77
C PHE A 89 -33.42 -14.27 9.71
N SER A 90 -34.70 -14.03 9.99
CA SER A 90 -35.53 -13.32 9.04
C SER A 90 -35.32 -11.82 9.11
N ILE A 91 -35.10 -11.22 7.94
CA ILE A 91 -34.96 -9.77 7.81
C ILE A 91 -36.37 -9.16 7.75
N PRO A 92 -36.72 -8.21 8.62
CA PRO A 92 -38.00 -7.51 8.55
C PRO A 92 -38.14 -6.73 7.23
N GLU A 93 -39.34 -6.73 6.64
CA GLU A 93 -39.60 -6.06 5.34
C GLU A 93 -39.35 -4.55 5.35
N ASN A 94 -39.33 -3.94 6.54
CA ASN A 94 -39.08 -2.52 6.74
C ASN A 94 -37.60 -2.17 6.95
N VAL A 95 -36.69 -3.15 6.90
CA VAL A 95 -35.26 -2.96 7.13
C VAL A 95 -34.51 -3.09 5.81
N LEU A 96 -33.91 -1.98 5.37
CA LEU A 96 -33.00 -1.97 4.24
C LEU A 96 -31.60 -2.41 4.67
N LEU A 97 -30.98 -3.26 3.87
CA LEU A 97 -29.58 -3.64 4.03
C LEU A 97 -28.67 -2.44 3.77
N PRO A 98 -27.47 -2.40 4.40
CA PRO A 98 -26.51 -1.32 4.16
C PRO A 98 -26.12 -1.15 2.68
N THR A 99 -26.14 -2.24 1.90
CA THR A 99 -25.93 -2.21 0.45
C THR A 99 -27.01 -1.40 -0.25
N ASP A 100 -28.24 -1.54 0.19
CA ASP A 100 -29.40 -0.89 -0.41
C ASP A 100 -29.54 0.54 0.07
N LEU A 101 -29.00 0.89 1.24
CA LEU A 101 -28.91 2.29 1.66
C LEU A 101 -28.10 3.14 0.68
N LEU A 102 -27.09 2.55 0.03
CA LEU A 102 -26.34 3.24 -1.02
C LEU A 102 -27.17 3.42 -2.30
N GLN A 103 -28.03 2.46 -2.62
CA GLN A 103 -28.93 2.54 -3.78
C GLN A 103 -30.13 3.46 -3.50
N ALA A 104 -30.68 3.43 -2.29
CA ALA A 104 -31.80 4.24 -1.83
C ALA A 104 -31.46 5.74 -1.75
N ARG A 105 -30.17 6.07 -1.59
CA ARG A 105 -29.70 7.45 -1.76
C ARG A 105 -29.92 7.99 -3.17
N GLY A 106 -30.24 7.13 -4.14
CA GLY A 106 -30.70 7.53 -5.46
C GLY A 106 -29.70 8.44 -6.15
N TYR A 107 -28.49 7.94 -6.41
CA TYR A 107 -27.54 8.66 -7.25
C TYR A 107 -28.24 8.93 -8.59
N THR A 108 -28.51 10.21 -8.86
CA THR A 108 -29.12 10.61 -10.13
C THR A 108 -28.14 10.32 -11.26
N GLU A 109 -28.66 9.98 -12.44
CA GLU A 109 -27.80 9.78 -13.63
C GLU A 109 -26.95 11.03 -13.91
N GLU A 110 -27.48 12.22 -13.60
CA GLU A 110 -26.76 13.49 -13.63
C GLU A 110 -25.53 13.49 -12.71
N LEU A 111 -25.66 13.04 -11.45
CA LEU A 111 -24.53 12.97 -10.53
C LEU A 111 -23.50 11.94 -10.99
N VAL A 112 -23.94 10.79 -11.50
CA VAL A 112 -23.03 9.76 -12.03
C VAL A 112 -22.26 10.29 -13.25
N SER A 113 -22.94 10.97 -14.16
CA SER A 113 -22.29 11.56 -15.35
C SER A 113 -21.30 12.67 -14.97
N THR A 114 -21.65 13.52 -13.99
CA THR A 114 -20.77 14.57 -13.46
C THR A 114 -19.51 13.96 -12.83
N LEU A 115 -19.69 12.95 -11.97
CA LEU A 115 -18.57 12.26 -11.32
C LEU A 115 -17.68 11.55 -12.34
N THR A 116 -18.27 10.97 -13.39
CA THR A 116 -17.54 10.31 -14.48
C THR A 116 -16.71 11.33 -15.28
N GLN A 117 -17.28 12.50 -15.55
CA GLN A 117 -16.57 13.59 -16.23
C GLN A 117 -15.43 14.12 -15.36
N GLU A 118 -15.63 14.30 -14.06
CA GLU A 118 -14.58 14.72 -13.12
C GLU A 118 -13.44 13.69 -13.05
N VAL A 119 -13.76 12.39 -12.97
CA VAL A 119 -12.77 11.31 -12.98
C VAL A 119 -11.98 11.31 -14.29
N GLN A 120 -12.66 11.51 -15.43
CA GLN A 120 -11.98 11.58 -16.72
C GLN A 120 -11.09 12.82 -16.84
N SER A 121 -11.57 13.98 -16.37
CA SER A 121 -10.78 15.22 -16.36
C SER A 121 -9.53 15.10 -15.46
N ALA A 122 -9.68 14.49 -14.27
CA ALA A 122 -8.56 14.23 -13.38
C ALA A 122 -7.55 13.26 -14.00
N LYS A 123 -8.04 12.22 -14.68
CA LYS A 123 -7.18 11.27 -15.42
C LYS A 123 -6.39 11.96 -16.53
N ASP A 124 -7.03 12.83 -17.30
CA ASP A 124 -6.37 13.57 -18.37
C ASP A 124 -5.31 14.53 -17.81
N ALA A 125 -5.59 15.20 -16.68
CA ALA A 125 -4.64 16.05 -15.98
C ALA A 125 -3.42 15.25 -15.45
N VAL A 126 -3.65 14.06 -14.90
CA VAL A 126 -2.57 13.17 -14.45
C VAL A 126 -1.71 12.72 -15.64
N MET A 127 -2.31 12.38 -16.78
CA MET A 127 -1.57 12.02 -17.99
C MET A 127 -0.72 13.18 -18.51
N GLN A 128 -1.27 14.40 -18.55
CA GLN A 128 -0.51 15.59 -18.94
C GLN A 128 0.65 15.86 -17.97
N GLY A 129 0.43 15.69 -16.67
CA GLY A 129 1.47 15.80 -15.65
C GLY A 129 2.59 14.77 -15.85
N ALA A 130 2.27 13.54 -16.23
CA ALA A 130 3.27 12.51 -16.51
C ALA A 130 4.15 12.88 -17.71
N VAL A 131 3.54 13.32 -18.83
CA VAL A 131 4.29 13.76 -20.02
C VAL A 131 5.19 14.96 -19.71
N PHE A 132 4.70 15.91 -18.90
CA PHE A 132 5.50 17.06 -18.47
C PHE A 132 6.70 16.64 -17.62
N LEU A 133 6.53 15.70 -16.69
CA LEU A 133 7.63 15.17 -15.88
C LEU A 133 8.69 14.45 -16.73
N GLU A 134 8.27 13.64 -17.71
CA GLU A 134 9.20 13.01 -18.66
C GLU A 134 9.96 14.08 -19.48
N SER A 135 9.30 15.14 -19.90
CA SER A 135 9.94 16.26 -20.59
C SER A 135 10.97 16.99 -19.72
N LEU A 136 10.67 17.22 -18.44
CA LEU A 136 11.62 17.82 -17.50
C LEU A 136 12.82 16.92 -17.24
N GLU A 137 12.61 15.61 -17.13
CA GLU A 137 13.70 14.66 -16.97
C GLU A 137 14.64 14.66 -18.18
N ALA A 138 14.07 14.70 -19.40
CA ALA A 138 14.85 14.84 -20.63
C ALA A 138 15.64 16.16 -20.68
N GLU A 139 15.03 17.28 -20.27
CA GLU A 139 15.70 18.58 -20.18
C GLU A 139 16.85 18.57 -19.16
N MET A 140 16.62 17.98 -17.98
CA MET A 140 17.66 17.81 -16.96
C MET A 140 18.84 16.98 -17.46
N GLU A 141 18.58 15.95 -18.26
CA GLU A 141 19.65 15.12 -18.83
C GLU A 141 20.51 15.89 -19.84
N VAL A 142 19.89 16.76 -20.64
CA VAL A 142 20.64 17.70 -21.51
C VAL A 142 21.52 18.63 -20.70
N HIS A 143 21.01 19.18 -19.59
CA HIS A 143 21.81 20.02 -18.70
C HIS A 143 22.98 19.27 -18.06
N ARG A 144 22.78 18.01 -17.65
CA ARG A 144 23.87 17.16 -17.13
C ARG A 144 24.93 16.91 -18.19
N ALA A 145 24.53 16.68 -19.44
CA ALA A 145 25.46 16.46 -20.55
C ALA A 145 26.32 17.70 -20.87
N LEU A 146 25.86 18.91 -20.50
CA LEU A 146 26.61 20.16 -20.70
C LEU A 146 27.64 20.44 -19.60
N VAL A 147 27.55 19.78 -18.43
CA VAL A 147 28.48 20.01 -17.29
C VAL A 147 29.95 19.86 -17.71
N PRO A 148 30.38 18.82 -18.43
CA PRO A 148 31.78 18.68 -18.84
C PRO A 148 32.27 19.79 -19.78
N SER A 149 31.38 20.41 -20.55
CA SER A 149 31.75 21.55 -21.41
C SER A 149 32.03 22.81 -20.60
N TYR A 150 31.28 23.05 -19.52
CA TYR A 150 31.58 24.14 -18.59
C TYR A 150 32.87 23.89 -17.82
N ASP A 151 33.11 22.65 -17.38
CA ASP A 151 34.36 22.29 -16.70
C ASP A 151 35.57 22.52 -17.64
N ALA A 152 35.45 22.16 -18.93
CA ALA A 152 36.49 22.42 -19.93
C ALA A 152 36.68 23.92 -20.22
N GLU A 153 35.60 24.70 -20.23
CA GLU A 153 35.67 26.16 -20.36
C GLU A 153 36.42 26.78 -19.16
N GLU A 154 36.12 26.32 -17.94
CA GLU A 154 36.79 26.76 -16.73
C GLU A 154 38.30 26.43 -16.76
N GLU A 155 38.67 25.22 -17.19
CA GLU A 155 40.08 24.83 -17.35
C GLU A 155 40.81 25.74 -18.35
N VAL A 156 40.17 26.09 -19.47
CA VAL A 156 40.75 27.04 -20.44
C VAL A 156 40.91 28.43 -19.84
N VAL A 157 39.94 28.91 -19.06
CA VAL A 157 40.03 30.19 -18.36
C VAL A 157 41.16 30.20 -17.34
N GLU A 158 41.36 29.11 -16.59
CA GLU A 158 42.47 28.99 -15.65
C GLU A 158 43.83 28.97 -16.34
N MET A 159 43.97 28.24 -17.46
CA MET A 159 45.18 28.26 -18.27
C MET A 159 45.49 29.68 -18.77
N LEU A 160 44.49 30.42 -19.25
CA LEU A 160 44.67 31.80 -19.71
C LEU A 160 45.08 32.74 -18.57
N LYS A 161 44.55 32.56 -17.35
CA LYS A 161 45.00 33.31 -16.17
C LYS A 161 46.46 33.01 -15.85
N HIS A 162 46.86 31.73 -15.89
CA HIS A 162 48.26 31.35 -15.66
C HIS A 162 49.20 32.02 -16.68
N PHE A 163 48.85 32.02 -17.97
CA PHE A 163 49.64 32.72 -18.99
C PHE A 163 49.67 34.23 -18.81
N GLN A 164 48.62 34.82 -18.26
CA GLN A 164 48.59 36.24 -17.94
C GLN A 164 49.44 36.57 -16.71
N GLU A 165 49.50 35.67 -15.72
CA GLU A 165 50.33 35.80 -14.51
C GLU A 165 51.81 35.48 -14.77
N GLU A 166 52.12 34.59 -15.72
CA GLU A 166 53.46 34.40 -16.30
C GLU A 166 53.90 35.60 -17.17
N GLU A 167 53.35 36.78 -16.89
CA GLU A 167 53.60 38.06 -17.51
C GLU A 167 55.07 38.14 -17.96
N ILE A 168 55.26 38.03 -19.28
CA ILE A 168 56.57 38.07 -19.91
C ILE A 168 57.21 39.37 -19.45
N ASP A 169 58.33 39.28 -18.72
CA ASP A 169 59.00 40.46 -18.20
C ASP A 169 59.23 41.42 -19.38
N PRO A 170 58.65 42.63 -19.37
CA PRO A 170 58.82 43.57 -20.46
C PRO A 170 60.30 43.85 -20.74
N ASP A 171 61.17 43.67 -19.74
CA ASP A 171 62.61 43.77 -19.89
C ASP A 171 63.21 42.58 -20.65
N ASP A 172 62.70 41.35 -20.49
CA ASP A 172 63.11 40.18 -21.28
C ASP A 172 62.72 40.33 -22.76
N VAL A 173 61.55 40.91 -23.04
CA VAL A 173 61.15 41.24 -24.42
C VAL A 173 62.03 42.36 -24.98
N SER A 174 62.35 43.38 -24.17
CA SER A 174 63.25 44.47 -24.56
C SER A 174 64.65 43.95 -24.88
N ASP A 175 65.18 43.05 -24.05
CA ASP A 175 66.52 42.49 -24.21
C ASP A 175 66.60 41.48 -25.35
N LEU A 176 65.53 40.73 -25.62
CA LEU A 176 65.43 39.90 -26.83
C LEU A 176 65.45 40.76 -28.10
N VAL A 177 64.72 41.88 -28.11
CA VAL A 177 64.72 42.85 -29.22
C VAL A 177 66.11 43.44 -29.42
N LYS A 178 66.79 43.90 -28.35
CA LYS A 178 68.18 44.40 -28.43
C LYS A 178 69.14 43.32 -28.93
N ARG A 179 69.00 42.07 -28.49
CA ARG A 179 69.84 40.96 -28.96
C ARG A 179 69.64 40.66 -30.44
N LEU A 180 68.40 40.72 -30.94
CA LEU A 180 68.08 40.54 -32.37
C LEU A 180 68.57 41.71 -33.23
N GLU A 181 68.57 42.93 -32.68
CA GLU A 181 69.14 44.14 -33.27
C GLU A 181 70.67 44.01 -33.38
N ILE A 182 71.35 43.60 -32.29
CA ILE A 182 72.81 43.35 -32.28
C ILE A 182 73.20 42.21 -33.24
N ALA A 183 72.37 41.17 -33.35
CA ALA A 183 72.59 40.05 -34.28
C ALA A 183 72.32 40.43 -35.75
N GLY A 184 71.86 41.66 -36.03
CA GLY A 184 71.58 42.16 -37.38
C GLY A 184 70.38 41.52 -38.06
N VAL A 185 69.52 40.81 -37.30
CA VAL A 185 68.30 40.17 -37.81
C VAL A 185 67.20 41.22 -38.02
N ILE A 186 67.13 42.21 -37.13
CA ILE A 186 66.27 43.39 -37.27
C ILE A 186 67.19 44.52 -37.74
N ALA A 187 67.05 44.93 -39.00
CA ALA A 187 67.78 46.08 -39.51
C ALA A 187 67.26 47.35 -38.83
N ASP A 188 68.17 48.18 -38.32
CA ASP A 188 67.90 49.52 -37.77
C ASP A 188 67.00 50.31 -38.73
N SER A 189 65.70 50.24 -38.51
CA SER A 189 64.71 51.00 -39.27
C SER A 189 64.61 52.40 -38.69
N SER A 190 65.75 53.10 -38.61
CA SER A 190 65.82 54.54 -38.31
C SER A 190 65.32 55.39 -39.50
N GLY A 191 64.66 54.77 -40.47
CA GLY A 191 63.91 55.45 -41.52
C GLY A 191 62.58 56.01 -40.97
N PRO A 192 62.06 57.12 -41.53
CA PRO A 192 60.92 57.89 -40.99
C PRO A 192 59.54 57.19 -41.00
N GLY A 193 59.48 55.85 -41.10
CA GLY A 193 58.25 55.05 -41.03
C GLY A 193 57.90 54.47 -39.65
N ALA A 194 58.80 54.54 -38.67
CA ALA A 194 58.66 53.89 -37.35
C ALA A 194 57.60 54.51 -36.41
N THR A 195 57.02 55.66 -36.75
CA THR A 195 55.97 56.31 -35.95
C THR A 195 54.61 55.62 -36.05
N ARG A 196 54.38 54.74 -37.05
CA ARG A 196 53.06 54.13 -37.27
C ARG A 196 52.74 52.98 -36.29
N LEU A 197 53.74 52.27 -35.79
CA LEU A 197 53.55 51.11 -34.91
C LEU A 197 53.41 51.50 -33.42
N ARG A 198 54.09 52.57 -32.98
CA ARG A 198 53.90 53.13 -31.62
C ARG A 198 52.49 53.71 -31.40
N ASN A 199 51.82 54.16 -32.47
CA ASN A 199 50.45 54.65 -32.37
C ASN A 199 49.39 53.55 -32.20
N PHE A 200 49.71 52.29 -32.49
CA PHE A 200 48.77 51.17 -32.26
C PHE A 200 48.73 50.74 -30.80
N ILE A 201 49.88 50.76 -30.10
CA ILE A 201 49.96 50.31 -28.70
C ILE A 201 49.38 51.37 -27.73
N ASN A 202 49.48 52.66 -28.05
CA ASN A 202 48.96 53.74 -27.20
C ASN A 202 47.44 53.98 -27.31
N THR A 203 46.68 53.22 -28.11
CA THR A 203 45.23 53.45 -28.28
C THR A 203 44.32 52.39 -27.65
N SER A 204 44.86 51.31 -27.07
CA SER A 204 44.07 50.41 -26.23
C SER A 204 44.10 50.90 -24.77
N THR A 205 43.34 51.95 -24.48
CA THR A 205 43.12 52.38 -23.10
C THR A 205 42.31 51.32 -22.35
N PRO A 206 42.62 51.04 -21.07
CA PRO A 206 41.97 49.99 -20.27
C PRO A 206 40.44 50.13 -20.17
N MET A 207 39.91 51.34 -20.38
CA MET A 207 38.45 51.57 -20.48
C MET A 207 37.78 50.83 -21.64
N LYS A 208 38.46 50.62 -22.78
CA LYS A 208 37.87 49.88 -23.91
C LYS A 208 37.81 48.38 -23.68
N GLN A 209 38.76 47.83 -22.92
CA GLN A 209 38.75 46.41 -22.54
C GLN A 209 37.70 46.13 -21.44
N ALA A 210 37.52 47.05 -20.48
CA ALA A 210 36.44 46.96 -19.49
C ALA A 210 35.03 47.06 -20.11
N ALA A 211 34.85 47.87 -21.16
CA ALA A 211 33.58 47.96 -21.88
C ALA A 211 33.25 46.69 -22.68
N LEU A 212 34.25 45.99 -23.24
CA LEU A 212 34.04 44.70 -23.90
C LEU A 212 33.72 43.57 -22.89
N ALA A 213 34.37 43.54 -21.72
CA ALA A 213 34.08 42.58 -20.66
C ALA A 213 32.70 42.80 -20.02
N GLY A 214 32.24 44.05 -19.92
CA GLY A 214 30.90 44.40 -19.43
C GLY A 214 29.77 43.93 -20.36
N ASN A 215 29.97 44.01 -21.68
CA ASN A 215 28.97 43.56 -22.67
C ASN A 215 28.83 42.03 -22.74
N ALA A 216 29.90 41.27 -22.43
CA ALA A 216 29.83 39.81 -22.36
C ALA A 216 29.00 39.31 -21.17
N ARG A 217 29.07 40.01 -20.03
CA ARG A 217 28.27 39.69 -18.82
C ARG A 217 26.79 40.07 -18.90
N SER A 218 26.40 41.01 -19.78
CA SER A 218 24.98 41.36 -19.97
C SER A 218 24.24 40.46 -20.95
N MET A 219 24.94 39.67 -21.78
CA MET A 219 24.33 38.75 -22.73
C MET A 219 24.07 37.35 -22.15
N THR A 220 24.81 36.94 -21.12
CA THR A 220 24.55 35.71 -20.36
C THR A 220 23.66 36.03 -19.17
N GLY A 221 22.44 36.48 -19.47
CA GLY A 221 21.42 36.66 -18.44
C GLY A 221 21.20 35.35 -17.68
N VAL A 222 21.39 35.38 -16.37
CA VAL A 222 20.48 34.86 -15.33
C VAL A 222 21.19 35.12 -13.99
N THR A 223 20.68 36.10 -13.24
CA THR A 223 20.97 36.26 -11.82
C THR A 223 19.96 35.41 -11.05
N PRO A 224 20.36 34.39 -10.29
CA PRO A 224 19.48 33.81 -9.30
C PRO A 224 19.63 34.62 -8.00
N LEU A 225 18.89 35.72 -7.91
CA LEU A 225 18.44 36.23 -6.62
C LEU A 225 17.45 35.17 -6.10
N TYR A 226 17.90 34.28 -5.22
CA TYR A 226 17.15 33.59 -4.15
C TYR A 226 17.82 32.23 -3.84
N SER A 227 18.45 32.13 -2.66
CA SER A 227 18.75 30.83 -2.06
C SER A 227 17.45 30.25 -1.51
N ALA A 228 17.01 29.10 -2.01
CA ALA A 228 15.86 28.40 -1.46
C ALA A 228 16.17 27.93 -0.02
N ASN A 229 15.40 28.41 0.96
CA ASN A 229 15.44 27.89 2.31
C ASN A 229 14.92 26.43 2.30
N GLY A 230 15.80 25.48 2.60
CA GLY A 230 15.43 24.08 2.74
C GLY A 230 14.46 23.84 3.91
N PRO A 231 13.59 22.83 3.83
CA PRO A 231 12.58 22.57 4.86
C PRO A 231 13.24 22.15 6.19
N SER A 232 12.92 22.86 7.27
CA SER A 232 13.35 22.49 8.62
C SER A 232 12.53 21.30 9.13
N CYS A 233 13.16 20.14 9.31
CA CYS A 233 12.53 18.98 9.92
C CYS A 233 12.68 19.04 11.45
N ARG A 234 11.58 19.04 12.20
CA ARG A 234 11.58 18.94 13.67
C ARG A 234 10.83 17.69 14.09
N ILE A 235 11.57 16.72 14.63
CA ILE A 235 11.02 15.48 15.18
C ILE A 235 10.77 15.73 16.68
N SER A 236 9.52 15.60 17.12
CA SER A 236 9.14 15.68 18.54
C SER A 236 8.43 14.41 18.95
N SER A 237 9.01 13.66 19.88
CA SER A 237 8.35 12.53 20.55
C SER A 237 7.65 13.02 21.81
N ARG A 238 6.35 12.74 21.95
CA ARG A 238 5.60 12.93 23.20
C ARG A 238 5.05 11.59 23.65
N ASN A 239 5.38 11.20 24.88
CA ASN A 239 4.77 10.05 25.55
C ASN A 239 3.38 10.43 26.04
N THR A 240 2.33 9.85 25.45
CA THR A 240 0.96 9.98 25.94
C THR A 240 0.73 8.96 27.05
N SER A 241 0.86 9.39 28.31
CA SER A 241 0.42 8.59 29.45
C SER A 241 -1.04 8.89 29.76
N ARG A 242 -1.94 7.98 29.35
CA ARG A 242 -3.18 7.55 30.05
C ARG A 242 -4.16 6.93 29.05
N ILE A 243 -4.36 5.62 29.18
CA ILE A 243 -5.52 4.91 28.66
C ILE A 243 -6.60 4.99 29.75
N PRO A 244 -7.86 5.37 29.45
CA PRO A 244 -8.93 5.30 30.42
C PRO A 244 -9.22 3.83 30.79
N PHE A 245 -9.42 3.60 32.09
CA PHE A 245 -9.63 2.29 32.69
C PHE A 245 -10.68 1.44 31.92
N GLY A 246 -10.30 0.20 31.56
CA GLY A 246 -11.25 -0.85 31.18
C GLY A 246 -11.00 -1.56 29.85
N TYR A 247 -10.03 -1.14 29.04
CA TYR A 247 -9.73 -1.79 27.75
C TYR A 247 -8.39 -2.54 27.80
N VAL A 248 -8.42 -3.85 27.57
CA VAL A 248 -7.24 -4.63 27.20
C VAL A 248 -7.22 -4.76 25.68
N PRO A 249 -6.20 -4.21 25.02
CA PRO A 249 -5.50 -5.03 24.05
C PRO A 249 -3.99 -4.89 24.18
N SER A 250 -3.27 -6.00 23.95
CA SER A 250 -1.84 -5.94 23.65
C SER A 250 -1.65 -5.32 22.27
N GLY A 251 -1.54 -4.00 22.21
CA GLY A 251 -1.17 -3.25 21.01
C GLY A 251 -0.69 -1.86 21.39
N ALA A 252 0.61 -1.60 21.22
CA ALA A 252 1.15 -0.26 21.34
C ALA A 252 0.66 0.58 20.15
N VAL A 253 0.01 1.72 20.42
CA VAL A 253 -0.36 2.70 19.40
C VAL A 253 0.71 3.79 19.41
N CYS A 254 1.55 3.82 18.37
CA CYS A 254 2.44 4.94 18.10
C CYS A 254 1.75 5.92 17.14
N SER A 255 1.39 7.09 17.64
CA SER A 255 0.96 8.21 16.80
C SER A 255 2.19 9.00 16.35
N ARG A 256 2.37 9.19 15.04
CA ARG A 256 3.45 9.99 14.47
C ARG A 256 2.84 11.14 13.69
N ASP A 257 2.77 12.30 14.32
CA ASP A 257 2.23 13.50 13.71
C ASP A 257 3.30 14.18 12.85
N PHE A 258 3.02 14.39 11.56
CA PHE A 258 3.87 15.14 10.65
C PHE A 258 3.24 16.51 10.39
N SER A 259 3.97 17.58 10.70
CA SER A 259 3.58 18.95 10.39
C SER A 259 4.51 19.47 9.29
N THR A 260 3.98 19.66 8.08
CA THR A 260 4.67 20.30 6.96
C THR A 260 4.17 21.73 6.84
N SER A 261 5.07 22.71 6.68
CA SER A 261 4.67 24.13 6.62
C SER A 261 4.10 24.56 5.27
N ALA A 262 4.07 23.70 4.24
CA ALA A 262 3.56 24.06 2.91
C ALA A 262 3.28 22.86 1.96
N GLY A 263 2.56 21.80 2.39
CA GLY A 263 2.19 20.74 1.44
C GLY A 263 1.38 19.59 2.04
N ILE A 264 0.60 18.91 1.20
CA ILE A 264 -0.25 17.75 1.52
C ILE A 264 0.65 16.61 2.04
N PRO A 265 0.42 16.08 3.24
CA PRO A 265 1.23 14.98 3.76
C PRO A 265 0.93 13.68 2.99
N ILE A 266 1.94 13.08 2.38
CA ILE A 266 1.86 11.72 1.83
C ILE A 266 2.42 10.75 2.87
N ALA A 267 1.60 9.81 3.33
CA ALA A 267 2.03 8.73 4.22
C ALA A 267 2.05 7.40 3.44
N GLN A 268 3.24 6.80 3.28
CA GLN A 268 3.36 5.44 2.77
C GLN A 268 3.16 4.44 3.92
N PHE A 269 2.00 3.78 3.94
CA PHE A 269 1.77 2.62 4.79
C PHE A 269 1.94 1.35 3.96
N ALA A 270 2.97 0.56 4.27
CA ALA A 270 3.08 -0.81 3.78
C ALA A 270 2.08 -1.69 4.55
N MET A 271 0.85 -1.80 4.04
CA MET A 271 -0.09 -2.80 4.55
C MET A 271 0.19 -4.14 3.85
N PRO A 272 0.54 -5.22 4.57
CA PRO A 272 0.64 -6.53 3.96
C PRO A 272 -0.73 -6.95 3.44
N ALA A 273 -0.80 -7.44 2.20
CA ALA A 273 -2.02 -7.98 1.62
C ALA A 273 -2.59 -9.08 2.54
N ILE A 274 -3.87 -8.97 2.90
CA ILE A 274 -4.58 -9.97 3.70
C ILE A 274 -4.74 -11.23 2.82
N PRO A 275 -4.08 -12.36 3.11
CA PRO A 275 -4.33 -13.58 2.36
C PRO A 275 -5.69 -14.17 2.75
N PRO A 276 -6.34 -14.95 1.86
CA PRO A 276 -7.64 -15.55 2.14
C PRO A 276 -7.57 -16.47 3.37
N ALA A 277 -8.48 -16.26 4.32
CA ALA A 277 -8.60 -17.09 5.51
C ALA A 277 -9.10 -18.49 5.14
N LYS A 278 -8.20 -19.48 5.12
CA LYS A 278 -8.59 -20.89 4.94
C LYS A 278 -9.06 -21.44 6.29
N ILE A 279 -10.35 -21.72 6.42
CA ILE A 279 -10.90 -22.42 7.58
C ILE A 279 -10.47 -23.88 7.48
N VAL A 280 -9.54 -24.30 8.34
CA VAL A 280 -9.15 -25.72 8.47
C VAL A 280 -10.06 -26.34 9.52
N PRO A 281 -10.84 -27.38 9.19
CA PRO A 281 -11.61 -28.11 10.20
C PRO A 281 -10.65 -28.76 11.20
N SER A 282 -10.77 -28.39 12.47
CA SER A 282 -10.03 -29.07 13.54
C SER A 282 -10.58 -30.48 13.71
N ASN A 283 -9.69 -31.47 13.79
CA ASN A 283 -10.07 -32.81 14.23
C ASN A 283 -10.77 -32.72 15.60
N PRO A 284 -11.88 -33.44 15.82
CA PRO A 284 -12.57 -33.43 17.10
C PRO A 284 -11.61 -33.97 18.18
N ILE A 285 -11.27 -33.12 19.15
CA ILE A 285 -10.64 -33.57 20.39
C ILE A 285 -11.68 -34.44 21.09
N GLU A 286 -11.26 -35.62 21.50
CA GLU A 286 -12.08 -36.69 22.10
C GLU A 286 -13.17 -36.15 23.06
N ALA A 287 -14.41 -36.58 22.81
CA ALA A 287 -15.51 -36.38 23.75
C ALA A 287 -15.22 -37.22 25.00
N SER A 288 -14.87 -36.57 26.11
CA SER A 288 -14.74 -37.25 27.40
C SER A 288 -16.08 -37.21 28.15
N CYS A 289 -16.69 -38.39 28.30
CA CYS A 289 -17.87 -38.58 29.14
C CYS A 289 -17.44 -38.81 30.58
N PHE A 290 -17.58 -37.81 31.44
CA PHE A 290 -17.48 -38.01 32.89
C PHE A 290 -18.83 -38.45 33.46
N PHE A 291 -18.91 -39.70 33.92
CA PHE A 291 -20.03 -40.18 34.73
C PHE A 291 -19.76 -39.86 36.20
N SER A 292 -20.62 -39.04 36.81
CA SER A 292 -20.69 -38.88 38.26
C SER A 292 -21.98 -39.55 38.77
N PRO A 293 -21.91 -40.51 39.71
CA PRO A 293 -23.08 -41.28 40.12
C PRO A 293 -24.09 -40.52 41.01
N ALA A 294 -23.79 -39.27 41.41
CA ALA A 294 -24.61 -38.53 42.38
C ALA A 294 -25.58 -37.50 41.76
N PHE A 295 -25.39 -37.09 40.51
CA PHE A 295 -26.24 -36.13 39.84
C PHE A 295 -26.38 -36.56 38.37
N GLY A 296 -27.61 -36.69 37.89
CA GLY A 296 -27.93 -37.24 36.57
C GLY A 296 -27.04 -36.74 35.43
N ALA A 297 -26.86 -37.60 34.43
CA ALA A 297 -25.93 -37.39 33.32
C ALA A 297 -26.09 -36.00 32.68
N ARG A 298 -25.03 -35.20 32.72
CA ARG A 298 -24.97 -33.88 32.10
C ARG A 298 -23.83 -33.88 31.08
N ALA A 299 -24.18 -33.98 29.80
CA ALA A 299 -23.21 -33.83 28.72
C ALA A 299 -22.88 -32.34 28.54
N ARG A 300 -21.59 -31.99 28.59
CA ARG A 300 -21.10 -30.65 28.25
C ARG A 300 -20.15 -30.77 27.07
N TRP A 301 -20.49 -30.10 25.98
CA TRP A 301 -19.66 -30.00 24.79
C TRP A 301 -18.87 -28.68 24.85
N MET A 302 -17.55 -28.74 24.73
CA MET A 302 -16.69 -27.56 24.58
C MET A 302 -16.09 -27.58 23.18
N TYR A 303 -16.29 -26.49 22.43
CA TYR A 303 -15.61 -26.25 21.17
C TYR A 303 -14.54 -25.18 21.40
N SER A 304 -13.29 -25.48 21.05
CA SER A 304 -12.22 -24.48 20.99
C SER A 304 -11.80 -24.27 19.55
N TYR A 305 -11.94 -23.05 19.05
CA TYR A 305 -11.36 -22.67 17.76
C TYR A 305 -9.96 -22.10 18.01
N VAL A 306 -8.94 -22.75 17.46
CA VAL A 306 -7.56 -22.20 17.45
C VAL A 306 -7.31 -21.62 16.07
N ARG A 307 -7.28 -20.29 15.95
CA ARG A 307 -6.73 -19.63 14.75
C ARG A 307 -5.20 -19.78 14.76
N LYS A 308 -4.68 -20.81 14.08
CA LYS A 308 -3.25 -20.88 13.78
C LYS A 308 -2.98 -20.13 12.47
N TYR A 309 -2.24 -19.03 12.56
CA TYR A 309 -1.64 -18.39 11.40
C TYR A 309 -0.40 -19.20 11.00
N MET A 310 -0.44 -19.85 9.85
CA MET A 310 0.76 -20.40 9.20
C MET A 310 1.16 -19.47 8.06
N PRO A 311 2.33 -18.81 8.11
CA PRO A 311 2.86 -18.12 6.95
C PRO A 311 3.32 -19.15 5.91
N GLU A 312 2.78 -19.08 4.69
CA GLU A 312 3.36 -19.78 3.54
C GLU A 312 4.69 -19.12 3.16
N ALA A 313 5.73 -19.93 2.94
CA ALA A 313 7.00 -19.47 2.40
C ALA A 313 6.84 -19.24 0.88
N GLY A 314 6.48 -18.02 0.50
CA GLY A 314 6.38 -17.59 -0.89
C GLY A 314 7.00 -16.21 -1.10
N THR A 315 7.89 -16.09 -2.08
CA THR A 315 8.57 -14.86 -2.50
C THR A 315 7.57 -13.75 -2.84
N SER A 316 7.58 -12.68 -2.04
CA SER A 316 6.82 -11.44 -2.28
C SER A 316 7.29 -10.74 -3.56
N ARG A 317 6.40 -10.59 -4.55
CA ARG A 317 6.47 -9.52 -5.54
C ARG A 317 5.71 -8.32 -4.97
N ASN A 318 6.43 -7.24 -4.67
CA ASN A 318 5.85 -5.98 -4.25
C ASN A 318 5.09 -5.35 -5.43
N ASN A 319 3.76 -5.31 -5.36
CA ASN A 319 2.97 -4.40 -6.18
C ASN A 319 2.74 -3.11 -5.38
N VAL A 320 3.38 -2.03 -5.83
CA VAL A 320 3.21 -0.69 -5.27
C VAL A 320 2.03 -0.05 -5.99
N ALA A 321 0.94 0.20 -5.26
CA ALA A 321 -0.14 1.06 -5.73
C ALA A 321 -0.05 2.39 -4.96
N ASN A 322 0.18 3.48 -5.68
CA ASN A 322 0.10 4.84 -5.15
C ASN A 322 -1.33 5.33 -5.31
N ALA A 323 -1.97 5.77 -4.23
CA ALA A 323 -3.22 6.51 -4.26
C ALA A 323 -2.98 7.88 -3.62
N PRO A 324 -3.32 8.99 -4.31
CA PRO A 324 -3.39 10.30 -3.67
C PRO A 324 -4.61 10.37 -2.74
N LEU A 325 -4.44 11.02 -1.58
CA LEU A 325 -5.52 11.41 -0.66
C LEU A 325 -6.03 12.81 -1.00
#